data_AF-K1TMH7-F1
#
_entry.id   AF-K1TMH7-F1
#
_cell.length_a   1.000
_cell.length_b   1.000
_cell.length_c   1.000
_cell.angle_alpha   90.00
_cell.angle_beta   90.00
_cell.angle_gamma   90.00
#
_symmetry.space_group_name_H-M   'P 1'
#
loop_
_entity.id
_entity.type
_entity.pdbx_description
1 polymer ?
#
loop_
_entity_poly.entity_id
_entity_poly.type
_entity_poly.pdbx_seq_one_letter_code
_entity_poly.pdbx_strand_id
1 'polypeptide(L)'
;MAFDTLYAEGQRRYVESLSSYARQFLGRMSKPECDFIKGIPPAIAIEQKVNSRNPRSTVGTSTEIYEYLRLLYARVGKTYSPISGQLVKKHSIEDIVNCMLSFPKGTKYTVLTPMMPREGRTLLQQLEMDLKQGFTRIEVNREIVRIEDFLQQTAAEDKKQNIYLLVDRMTADDSKDSISRLT
;
A
#
# COMPACT_ATOMS: atom_id res chain seq x y z
N MET A 1 12.16 41.55 -23.06
CA MET A 1 13.08 41.66 -24.23
C MET A 1 14.32 40.79 -24.03
N ALA A 2 15.27 41.09 -23.12
CA ALA A 2 16.43 40.20 -22.91
C ALA A 2 16.12 38.92 -22.10
N PHE A 3 15.25 39.01 -21.09
CA PHE A 3 14.89 37.88 -20.22
C PHE A 3 14.22 36.74 -20.98
N ASP A 4 13.32 37.05 -21.93
CA ASP A 4 12.60 36.05 -22.72
C ASP A 4 13.54 35.28 -23.64
N THR A 5 14.49 35.99 -24.28
CA THR A 5 15.55 35.40 -25.12
C THR A 5 16.49 34.51 -24.32
N LEU A 6 16.90 34.95 -23.11
CA LEU A 6 17.75 34.16 -22.21
C LEU A 6 17.02 32.95 -21.64
N TYR A 7 15.74 33.07 -21.29
CA TYR A 7 14.91 31.97 -20.81
C TYR A 7 14.70 30.91 -21.89
N ALA A 8 14.33 31.33 -23.11
CA ALA A 8 14.13 30.43 -24.23
C ALA A 8 15.44 29.69 -24.61
N GLU A 9 16.58 30.38 -24.59
CA GLU A 9 17.88 29.75 -24.86
C GLU A 9 18.30 28.80 -23.71
N GLY A 10 18.00 29.15 -22.46
CA GLY A 10 18.21 28.28 -21.29
C GLY A 10 17.36 27.00 -21.35
N GLN A 11 16.08 27.13 -21.68
CA GLN A 11 15.14 26.01 -21.80
C GLN A 11 15.52 25.07 -22.96
N ARG A 12 15.94 25.63 -24.10
CA ARG A 12 16.45 24.88 -25.25
C ARG A 12 17.68 24.05 -24.88
N ARG A 13 18.69 24.68 -24.24
CA ARG A 13 19.92 23.98 -23.81
C ARG A 13 19.66 22.91 -22.77
N TYR A 14 18.72 23.13 -21.85
CA TYR A 14 18.33 22.10 -20.87
C TYR A 14 17.77 20.86 -21.57
N VAL A 15 16.86 21.03 -22.54
CA VAL A 15 16.31 19.90 -23.29
C VAL A 15 17.36 19.21 -24.17
N GLU A 16 18.32 19.96 -24.72
CA GLU A 16 19.45 19.39 -25.46
C GLU A 16 20.39 18.53 -24.59
N SER A 17 20.49 18.83 -23.30
CA SER A 17 21.26 18.04 -22.33
C SER A 17 20.61 16.70 -21.96
N LEU A 18 19.31 16.51 -22.27
CA LEU A 18 18.59 15.29 -21.97
C LEU A 18 18.92 14.17 -22.98
N SER A 19 18.65 12.93 -22.57
CA SER A 19 18.85 11.73 -23.40
C SER A 19 18.08 11.84 -24.74
N SER A 20 18.59 11.15 -25.77
CA SER A 20 17.94 11.09 -27.08
C SER A 20 16.49 10.59 -27.01
N TYR A 21 16.20 9.69 -26.07
CA TYR A 21 14.86 9.19 -25.78
C TYR A 21 13.96 10.26 -25.17
N ALA A 22 14.43 10.98 -24.14
CA ALA A 22 13.64 12.05 -23.51
C ALA A 22 13.31 13.19 -24.48
N ARG A 23 14.22 13.50 -25.42
CA ARG A 23 14.01 14.51 -26.46
C ARG A 23 12.88 14.18 -27.43
N GLN A 24 12.54 12.91 -27.64
CA GLN A 24 11.41 12.52 -28.51
C GLN A 24 10.07 13.03 -27.98
N PHE A 25 9.92 13.19 -26.67
CA PHE A 25 8.68 13.61 -26.02
C PHE A 25 8.55 15.13 -25.80
N LEU A 26 9.65 15.89 -25.91
CA LEU A 26 9.70 17.29 -25.52
C LEU A 26 9.44 18.28 -26.68
N GLY A 27 9.20 17.79 -27.90
CA GLY A 27 8.94 18.63 -29.07
C GLY A 27 10.14 19.49 -29.50
N ARG A 28 10.09 20.06 -30.70
CA ARG A 28 11.11 21.03 -31.14
C ARG A 28 10.78 22.40 -30.56
N MET A 29 11.61 22.92 -29.65
CA MET A 29 11.49 24.31 -29.18
C MET A 29 11.93 25.28 -30.28
N SER A 30 11.24 26.41 -30.43
CA SER A 30 11.63 27.47 -31.35
C SER A 30 12.95 28.10 -30.91
N LYS A 31 13.83 28.39 -31.87
CA LYS A 31 15.07 29.14 -31.59
C LYS A 31 14.68 30.59 -31.23
N PRO A 32 15.18 31.17 -30.13
CA PRO A 32 14.92 32.56 -29.80
C PRO A 32 15.57 33.52 -30.81
N GLU A 33 15.00 34.72 -30.97
CA GLU A 33 15.54 35.77 -31.83
C GLU A 33 16.85 36.33 -31.25
N CYS A 34 17.95 35.66 -31.59
CA CYS A 34 19.31 36.10 -31.27
C CYS A 34 20.30 35.57 -32.33
N ASP A 35 21.31 36.40 -32.65
CA ASP A 35 22.35 36.04 -33.61
C ASP A 35 23.31 35.01 -33.02
N PHE A 36 23.82 35.28 -31.81
CA PHE A 36 24.74 34.39 -31.12
C PHE A 36 24.73 34.62 -29.61
N ILE A 37 24.67 33.53 -28.84
CA ILE A 37 24.86 33.59 -27.39
C ILE A 37 25.80 32.47 -26.93
N LYS A 38 26.87 32.83 -26.21
CA LYS A 38 27.85 31.90 -25.64
C LYS A 38 27.96 32.11 -24.13
N GLY A 39 28.28 31.04 -23.40
CA GLY A 39 28.54 31.12 -21.95
C GLY A 39 27.30 31.18 -21.05
N ILE A 40 26.10 30.84 -21.54
CA ILE A 40 24.92 30.68 -20.69
C ILE A 40 25.03 29.37 -19.88
N PRO A 41 25.05 29.42 -18.53
CA PRO A 41 24.90 28.24 -17.68
C PRO A 41 23.44 27.73 -17.70
N PRO A 42 23.13 26.53 -17.18
CA PRO A 42 21.75 26.09 -17.00
C PRO A 42 20.94 27.16 -16.25
N ALA A 43 19.84 27.63 -16.85
CA ALA A 43 19.05 28.73 -16.34
C ALA A 43 17.67 28.25 -15.88
N ILE A 44 17.20 28.78 -14.75
CA ILE A 44 15.84 28.60 -14.24
C ILE A 44 15.19 29.98 -14.24
N ALA A 45 14.08 30.15 -14.96
CA ALA A 45 13.29 31.37 -14.83
C ALA A 45 12.31 31.25 -13.67
N ILE A 46 12.26 32.30 -12.85
CA ILE A 46 11.28 32.45 -11.78
C ILE A 46 10.32 33.55 -12.21
N GLU A 47 9.16 33.14 -12.69
CA GLU A 47 8.08 34.04 -13.10
C GLU A 47 6.95 33.99 -12.07
N GLN A 48 6.31 35.14 -11.82
CA GLN A 48 5.08 35.18 -11.03
C GLN A 48 3.89 34.73 -11.90
N LYS A 49 3.87 33.45 -12.25
CA LYS A 49 2.74 32.85 -12.97
C LYS A 49 1.68 32.39 -11.98
N VAL A 50 0.44 32.83 -12.22
CA VAL A 50 -0.71 32.36 -11.43
C VAL A 50 -0.96 30.91 -11.82
N ASN A 51 -0.43 29.98 -11.04
CA ASN A 51 -0.66 28.55 -11.24
C ASN A 51 -2.15 28.23 -11.08
N SER A 52 -2.68 27.34 -11.92
CA SER A 52 -4.05 26.85 -11.78
C SER A 52 -4.23 26.19 -10.41
N ARG A 53 -5.35 26.48 -9.75
CA ARG A 53 -5.60 26.07 -8.37
C ARG A 53 -5.97 24.58 -8.34
N ASN A 54 -4.99 23.70 -8.16
CA ASN A 54 -5.26 22.31 -7.84
C ASN A 54 -5.64 22.22 -6.35
N PRO A 55 -6.87 21.79 -6.00
CA PRO A 55 -7.33 21.75 -4.61
C PRO A 55 -6.52 20.80 -3.71
N ARG A 56 -5.74 19.88 -4.27
CA ARG A 56 -4.84 18.99 -3.52
C ARG A 56 -3.43 19.55 -3.33
N SER A 57 -3.10 20.66 -4.01
CA SER A 57 -1.79 21.31 -3.88
C SER A 57 -1.80 22.28 -2.70
N THR A 58 -0.83 22.13 -1.82
CA THR A 58 -0.60 22.98 -0.66
C THR A 58 0.80 23.60 -0.73
N VAL A 59 1.09 24.59 0.11
CA VAL A 59 2.46 25.11 0.26
C VAL A 59 3.45 23.98 0.57
N GLY A 60 3.04 23.00 1.40
CA GLY A 60 3.88 21.86 1.75
C GLY A 60 4.21 20.95 0.56
N THR A 61 3.30 20.78 -0.40
CA THR A 61 3.58 19.99 -1.61
C THR A 61 4.42 20.79 -2.62
N SER A 62 4.18 22.10 -2.75
CA SER A 62 4.93 22.96 -3.68
C SER A 62 6.37 23.21 -3.24
N THR A 63 6.64 23.18 -1.93
CA THR A 63 7.98 23.36 -1.34
C THR A 63 8.66 22.03 -1.05
N GLU A 64 8.04 20.91 -1.38
CA GLU A 64 8.48 19.54 -1.04
C GLU A 64 8.61 19.24 0.47
N ILE A 65 8.37 20.22 1.36
CA ILE A 65 8.39 20.05 2.82
C ILE A 65 7.50 18.88 3.27
N TYR A 66 6.35 18.69 2.60
CA TYR A 66 5.45 17.59 2.91
C TYR A 66 6.10 16.21 2.72
N GLU A 67 6.97 16.04 1.72
CA GLU A 67 7.69 14.78 1.50
C GLU A 67 8.71 14.51 2.61
N TYR A 68 9.40 15.55 3.09
CA TYR A 68 10.28 15.43 4.25
C TYR A 68 9.51 15.10 5.53
N LEU A 69 8.34 15.71 5.73
CA LEU A 69 7.47 15.38 6.85
C LEU A 69 6.99 13.92 6.78
N ARG A 70 6.59 13.44 5.61
CA ARG A 70 6.21 12.03 5.41
C ARG A 70 7.36 11.09 5.78
N LEU A 71 8.57 11.38 5.35
CA LEU A 71 9.76 10.58 5.69
C LEU A 71 10.03 10.60 7.19
N LEU A 72 9.93 11.77 7.84
CA LEU A 72 10.12 11.94 9.27
C LEU A 72 9.13 11.08 10.05
N TYR A 73 7.83 11.22 9.78
CA TYR A 73 6.79 10.45 10.46
C TYR A 73 6.85 8.95 10.14
N ALA A 74 7.27 8.56 8.94
CA ALA A 74 7.48 7.14 8.63
C ALA A 74 8.66 6.53 9.39
N ARG A 75 9.71 7.30 9.67
CA ARG A 75 10.94 6.82 10.33
C ARG A 75 10.86 6.84 11.85
N VAL A 76 10.34 7.92 12.43
CA VAL A 76 10.34 8.14 13.90
C VAL A 76 8.94 8.39 14.47
N GLY A 77 7.91 8.41 13.63
CA GLY A 77 6.54 8.57 14.08
C GLY A 77 6.08 7.37 14.90
N LYS A 78 5.40 7.66 16.01
CA LYS A 78 4.73 6.66 16.83
C LYS A 78 3.26 6.61 16.43
N THR A 79 2.82 5.47 15.92
CA THR A 79 1.42 5.27 15.51
C THR A 79 0.57 4.94 16.73
N TYR A 80 -0.50 5.70 16.94
CA TYR A 80 -1.47 5.44 17.99
C TYR A 80 -2.82 5.06 17.37
N SER A 81 -3.52 4.12 18.00
CA SER A 81 -4.87 3.74 17.60
C SER A 81 -5.84 4.90 17.85
N PRO A 82 -6.66 5.32 16.87
CA PRO A 82 -7.66 6.38 17.08
C PRO A 82 -8.83 5.93 17.96
N ILE A 83 -9.02 4.62 18.16
CA ILE A 83 -10.12 4.05 18.94
C ILE A 83 -9.67 3.85 20.40
N SER A 84 -8.51 3.24 20.61
CA SER A 84 -8.03 2.90 21.96
C SER A 84 -7.02 3.89 22.54
N GLY A 85 -6.44 4.77 21.72
CA GLY A 85 -5.37 5.68 22.14
C GLY A 85 -4.04 4.99 22.48
N GLN A 86 -3.93 3.68 22.28
CA GLN A 86 -2.73 2.91 22.60
C GLN A 86 -1.71 2.93 21.46
N LEU A 87 -0.43 2.78 21.81
CA LEU A 87 0.66 2.68 20.84
C LEU A 87 0.53 1.39 20.03
N VAL A 88 0.49 1.51 18.70
CA VAL A 88 0.53 0.37 17.78
C VAL A 88 1.93 -0.21 17.78
N LYS A 89 2.05 -1.46 18.20
CA LYS A 89 3.30 -2.22 18.22
C LYS A 89 3.17 -3.51 17.41
N LYS A 90 4.30 -4.06 16.98
CA LYS A 90 4.34 -5.44 16.50
C LYS A 90 4.07 -6.37 17.68
N HIS A 91 3.03 -7.17 17.59
CA HIS A 91 2.75 -8.18 18.61
C HIS A 91 3.69 -9.38 18.47
N SER A 92 4.17 -9.88 19.60
CA SER A 92 4.91 -11.16 19.69
C SER A 92 3.93 -12.33 19.86
N ILE A 93 4.45 -13.56 19.76
CA ILE A 93 3.68 -14.77 20.07
C ILE A 93 3.20 -14.72 21.54
N GLU A 94 4.05 -14.28 22.45
CA GLU A 94 3.70 -14.10 23.87
C GLU A 94 2.56 -13.11 24.07
N ASP A 95 2.53 -12.00 23.31
CA ASP A 95 1.40 -11.06 23.36
C ASP A 95 0.08 -11.75 22.98
N ILE A 96 0.10 -12.68 22.02
CA ILE A 96 -1.09 -13.44 21.60
C ILE A 96 -1.51 -14.42 22.70
N VAL A 97 -0.57 -15.15 23.30
CA VAL A 97 -0.85 -16.06 24.43
C VAL A 97 -1.44 -15.28 25.61
N ASN A 98 -0.84 -14.14 25.97
CA ASN A 98 -1.34 -13.28 27.05
C ASN A 98 -2.73 -12.71 26.73
N CYS A 99 -2.99 -12.35 25.47
CA CYS A 99 -4.31 -11.91 25.03
C CYS A 99 -5.35 -13.03 25.20
N MET A 100 -5.02 -14.25 24.80
CA MET A 100 -5.91 -15.41 24.97
C MET A 100 -6.22 -15.69 26.45
N LEU A 101 -5.19 -15.66 27.31
CA LEU A 101 -5.34 -15.85 28.76
C LEU A 101 -6.13 -14.74 29.46
N SER A 102 -6.30 -13.58 28.81
CA SER A 102 -7.13 -12.50 29.35
C SER A 102 -8.63 -12.78 29.27
N PHE A 103 -9.05 -13.74 28.43
CA PHE A 103 -10.44 -14.16 28.33
C PHE A 103 -10.79 -15.22 29.41
N PRO A 104 -12.06 -15.31 29.84
CA PRO A 104 -12.49 -16.34 30.78
C PRO A 104 -12.21 -17.75 30.26
N LYS A 105 -11.81 -18.67 31.16
CA LYS A 105 -11.60 -20.09 30.82
C LYS A 105 -12.84 -20.69 30.16
N GLY A 106 -12.64 -21.47 29.10
CA GLY A 106 -13.71 -22.08 28.31
C GLY A 106 -14.25 -21.20 27.16
N THR A 107 -13.78 -19.96 27.02
CA THR A 107 -14.13 -19.11 25.87
C THR A 107 -13.66 -19.78 24.58
N LYS A 108 -14.60 -20.03 23.65
CA LYS A 108 -14.29 -20.66 22.36
C LYS A 108 -13.83 -19.62 21.36
N TYR A 109 -12.76 -19.91 20.62
CA TYR A 109 -12.29 -19.06 19.54
C TYR A 109 -11.81 -19.89 18.35
N THR A 110 -11.74 -19.26 17.19
CA THR A 110 -11.30 -19.86 15.93
C THR A 110 -10.14 -19.08 15.37
N VAL A 111 -9.10 -19.78 14.94
CA VAL A 111 -7.94 -19.18 14.26
C VAL A 111 -8.25 -19.14 12.78
N LEU A 112 -8.34 -17.92 12.26
CA LEU A 112 -8.69 -17.62 10.88
C LEU A 112 -7.50 -16.97 10.19
N THR A 113 -7.26 -17.33 8.93
CA THR A 113 -6.29 -16.63 8.07
C THR A 113 -6.99 -16.08 6.83
N PRO A 114 -6.73 -14.83 6.41
CA PRO A 114 -7.32 -14.29 5.19
C PRO A 114 -6.91 -15.14 4.00
N MET A 115 -7.88 -15.42 3.13
CA MET A 115 -7.63 -16.17 1.90
C MET A 115 -6.80 -15.31 0.94
N MET A 116 -5.60 -15.79 0.60
CA MET A 116 -4.70 -15.11 -0.33
C MET A 116 -4.27 -16.11 -1.41
N PRO A 117 -4.89 -16.07 -2.61
CA PRO A 117 -4.51 -16.91 -3.72
C PRO A 117 -3.03 -16.66 -4.08
N ARG A 118 -2.23 -17.71 -4.06
CA ARG A 118 -0.81 -17.65 -4.44
C ARG A 118 -0.66 -17.86 -5.94
N GLU A 119 0.42 -17.33 -6.52
CA GLU A 119 0.87 -17.69 -7.88
C GLU A 119 -0.17 -17.42 -8.99
N GLY A 120 -1.06 -16.43 -8.80
CA GLY A 120 -2.09 -16.09 -9.79
C GLY A 120 -3.23 -17.10 -9.90
N ARG A 121 -3.36 -18.01 -8.93
CA ARG A 121 -4.48 -18.96 -8.86
C ARG A 121 -5.81 -18.25 -8.66
N THR A 122 -6.88 -18.85 -9.19
CA THR A 122 -8.24 -18.43 -8.84
C THR A 122 -8.58 -18.88 -7.42
N LEU A 123 -9.57 -18.24 -6.81
CA LEU A 123 -10.07 -18.61 -5.48
C LEU A 123 -10.46 -20.10 -5.42
N LEU A 124 -11.15 -20.59 -6.45
CA LEU A 124 -11.59 -21.99 -6.53
C LEU A 124 -10.41 -22.96 -6.55
N GLN A 125 -9.38 -22.66 -7.35
CA GLN A 125 -8.16 -23.47 -7.40
C GLN A 125 -7.44 -23.49 -6.05
N GLN A 126 -7.39 -22.35 -5.35
CA GLN A 126 -6.78 -22.30 -4.01
C GLN A 126 -7.57 -23.16 -3.02
N LEU A 127 -8.91 -23.07 -3.03
CA LEU A 127 -9.78 -23.88 -2.17
C LEU A 127 -9.66 -25.38 -2.42
N GLU A 128 -9.56 -25.81 -3.69
CA GLU A 128 -9.32 -27.22 -4.03
C GLU A 128 -7.97 -27.72 -3.49
N MET A 129 -6.95 -26.86 -3.51
CA MET A 129 -5.64 -27.20 -2.94
C MET A 129 -5.68 -27.26 -1.42
N ASP A 130 -6.36 -26.32 -0.78
CA ASP A 130 -6.53 -26.32 0.69
C ASP A 130 -7.30 -27.57 1.13
N LEU A 131 -8.29 -28.01 0.34
CA LEU A 131 -9.01 -29.27 0.56
C LEU A 131 -8.09 -30.49 0.46
N LYS A 132 -7.20 -30.53 -0.55
CA LYS A 132 -6.17 -31.57 -0.67
C LYS A 132 -5.15 -31.55 0.48
N GLN A 133 -4.92 -30.38 1.09
CA GLN A 133 -4.08 -30.23 2.27
C GLN A 133 -4.79 -30.63 3.58
N GLY A 134 -6.09 -30.94 3.53
CA GLY A 134 -6.89 -31.40 4.66
C GLY A 134 -7.70 -30.30 5.35
N PHE A 135 -7.71 -29.07 4.83
CA PHE A 135 -8.63 -28.05 5.32
C PHE A 135 -10.04 -28.33 4.81
N THR A 136 -11.04 -28.18 5.66
CA THR A 136 -12.44 -28.54 5.31
C THR A 136 -13.41 -27.38 5.42
N ARG A 137 -13.02 -26.29 6.09
CA ARG A 137 -13.91 -25.19 6.46
C ARG A 137 -13.30 -23.83 6.16
N ILE A 138 -14.16 -22.91 5.75
CA ILE A 138 -13.86 -21.50 5.56
C ILE A 138 -14.93 -20.66 6.25
N GLU A 139 -14.59 -19.42 6.58
CA GLU A 139 -15.54 -18.40 7.00
C GLU A 139 -15.76 -17.44 5.84
N VAL A 140 -17.02 -17.27 5.45
CA VAL A 140 -17.46 -16.37 4.38
C VAL A 140 -18.47 -15.40 4.99
N ASN A 141 -18.15 -14.10 5.00
CA ASN A 141 -19.03 -13.05 5.54
C ASN A 141 -19.56 -13.34 6.96
N ARG A 142 -18.71 -13.92 7.83
CA ARG A 142 -18.95 -14.35 9.22
C ARG A 142 -19.69 -15.66 9.40
N GLU A 143 -19.97 -16.40 8.32
CA GLU A 143 -20.58 -17.73 8.40
C GLU A 143 -19.55 -18.82 8.08
N ILE A 144 -19.46 -19.83 8.95
CA ILE A 144 -18.55 -20.96 8.75
C ILE A 144 -19.25 -21.98 7.85
N VAL A 145 -18.69 -22.21 6.67
CA VAL A 145 -19.19 -23.16 5.67
C VAL A 145 -18.12 -24.19 5.32
N ARG A 146 -18.52 -25.35 4.80
CA ARG A 146 -17.57 -26.32 4.26
C ARG A 146 -17.09 -25.86 2.89
N ILE A 147 -15.83 -26.18 2.59
CA ILE A 147 -15.24 -25.84 1.28
C ILE A 147 -16.01 -26.51 0.14
N GLU A 148 -16.40 -27.78 0.30
CA GLU A 148 -17.16 -28.53 -0.71
C GLU A 148 -18.51 -27.87 -1.02
N ASP A 149 -19.26 -27.51 0.01
CA ASP A 149 -20.57 -26.85 -0.13
C ASP A 149 -20.41 -25.48 -0.82
N PHE A 150 -19.35 -24.74 -0.46
CA PHE A 150 -19.05 -23.46 -1.09
C PHE A 150 -18.66 -23.62 -2.56
N LEU A 151 -17.82 -24.60 -2.90
CA LEU A 151 -17.42 -24.88 -4.29
C LEU A 151 -18.63 -25.22 -5.19
N GLN A 152 -19.67 -25.86 -4.64
CA GLN A 152 -20.90 -26.14 -5.38
C GLN A 152 -21.77 -24.89 -5.61
N GLN A 153 -21.79 -23.95 -4.66
CA GLN A 153 -22.59 -22.72 -4.72
C GLN A 153 -21.95 -21.61 -5.57
N THR A 154 -20.61 -21.56 -5.61
CA THR A 154 -19.85 -20.42 -6.18
C THR A 154 -19.72 -20.46 -7.70
N ALA A 155 -20.40 -21.39 -8.39
CA ALA A 155 -20.49 -21.40 -9.85
C ALA A 155 -21.19 -20.15 -10.44
N ALA A 156 -21.69 -19.23 -9.60
CA ALA A 156 -22.64 -18.20 -10.03
C ALA A 156 -22.35 -16.72 -9.69
N GLU A 157 -21.39 -16.30 -8.84
CA GLU A 157 -21.30 -14.87 -8.48
C GLU A 157 -19.89 -14.30 -8.20
N ASP A 158 -19.44 -13.36 -9.05
CA ASP A 158 -18.28 -12.46 -8.89
C ASP A 158 -18.52 -11.36 -7.82
N LYS A 159 -18.99 -11.72 -6.62
CA LYS A 159 -19.06 -10.76 -5.51
C LYS A 159 -17.74 -10.77 -4.74
N LYS A 160 -17.20 -9.58 -4.44
CA LYS A 160 -16.09 -9.44 -3.49
C LYS A 160 -16.57 -9.89 -2.12
N GLN A 161 -16.20 -11.10 -1.74
CA GLN A 161 -16.50 -11.69 -0.44
C GLN A 161 -15.23 -11.70 0.42
N ASN A 162 -15.38 -11.46 1.73
CA ASN A 162 -14.29 -11.67 2.66
C ASN A 162 -14.28 -13.14 3.06
N ILE A 163 -13.23 -13.84 2.65
CA ILE A 163 -13.08 -15.28 2.86
C ILE A 163 -11.85 -15.51 3.74
N TYR A 164 -12.06 -16.29 4.80
CA TYR A 164 -11.01 -16.70 5.71
C TYR A 164 -10.94 -18.22 5.78
N LEU A 165 -9.74 -18.78 5.74
CA LEU A 165 -9.53 -20.20 5.98
C LEU A 165 -9.53 -20.47 7.48
N LEU A 166 -10.29 -21.47 7.91
CA LEU A 166 -10.32 -21.91 9.29
C LEU A 166 -9.15 -22.86 9.54
N VAL A 167 -8.16 -22.38 10.29
CA VAL A 167 -6.93 -23.13 10.60
C VAL A 167 -7.14 -24.00 11.83
N ASP A 168 -7.69 -23.43 12.90
CA ASP A 168 -7.87 -24.16 14.16
C ASP A 168 -9.10 -23.68 14.96
N ARG A 169 -9.57 -24.51 15.87
CA ARG A 169 -10.64 -24.23 16.83
C ARG A 169 -10.16 -24.60 18.21
N MET A 170 -10.17 -23.62 19.11
CA MET A 170 -9.57 -23.75 20.43
C MET A 170 -10.49 -23.17 21.50
N THR A 171 -10.15 -23.48 22.74
CA THR A 171 -10.79 -22.94 23.95
C THR A 171 -9.73 -22.26 24.78
N ALA A 172 -10.07 -21.10 25.34
CA ALA A 172 -9.19 -20.38 26.26
C ALA A 172 -8.98 -21.24 27.51
N ASP A 173 -7.74 -21.68 27.72
CA ASP A 173 -7.33 -22.56 28.81
C ASP A 173 -5.83 -22.34 29.11
N ASP A 174 -5.43 -22.56 30.36
CA ASP A 174 -4.05 -22.36 30.84
C ASP A 174 -3.22 -23.65 30.83
N SER A 175 -3.74 -24.73 30.26
CA SER A 175 -3.01 -25.98 30.08
C SER A 175 -1.82 -25.82 29.14
N LYS A 176 -0.74 -26.55 29.43
CA LYS A 176 0.48 -26.55 28.60
C LYS A 176 0.21 -26.93 27.14
N ASP A 177 -0.73 -27.83 26.91
CA ASP A 177 -1.15 -28.24 25.56
C ASP A 177 -1.77 -27.06 24.78
N SER A 178 -2.70 -26.34 25.39
CA SER A 178 -3.34 -25.15 24.80
C SER A 178 -2.34 -24.06 24.45
N ILE A 179 -1.34 -23.83 25.30
CA ILE A 179 -0.27 -22.84 25.06
C ILE A 179 0.64 -23.31 23.92
N SER A 180 1.04 -24.58 23.91
CA SER A 180 1.93 -25.15 22.88
C SER A 180 1.35 -25.12 21.47
N ARG A 181 0.02 -25.09 21.34
CA ARG A 181 -0.67 -24.98 20.05
C ARG A 181 -0.66 -23.57 19.46
N LEU A 182 -0.38 -22.55 20.27
CA LEU A 182 -0.30 -21.14 19.83
C LEU A 182 1.12 -20.68 19.51
N THR A 183 2.12 -21.38 20.04
CA THR A 183 3.56 -21.08 19.87
C THR A 183 4.19 -21.89 18.74
#